data_AF-A0A661J4E9-F1
#
_entry.id   AF-A0A661J4E9-F1
#
_cell.length_a   1.000
_cell.length_b   1.000
_cell.length_c   1.000
_cell.angle_alpha   90.00
_cell.angle_beta   90.00
_cell.angle_gamma   90.00
#
_symmetry.space_group_name_H-M   'P 1'
#
loop_
_entity.id
_entity.type
_entity.pdbx_description
1 polymer ?
#
loop_
_entity_poly.entity_id
_entity_poly.type
_entity_poly.pdbx_seq_one_letter_code
_entity_poly.pdbx_strand_id
1 'polypeptide(L)'
;MIGKFRRLYLVNFRKGYVRKQLKRRKGECHQCGLCCTFLFTCPFLNRLRLCLIYGRCRPNVCKAFPIDQRDINEIRLCGGECGYSFDEEPLEDKKEIKKEA
;
A
#
# COMPACT_ATOMS: atom_id res chain seq x y z
N MET A 1 -12.81 -1.69 3.94
CA MET A 1 -13.07 -1.62 2.47
C MET A 1 -12.42 -0.44 1.75
N ILE A 2 -12.35 0.76 2.36
CA ILE A 2 -11.88 2.00 1.71
C ILE A 2 -10.46 1.92 1.11
N GLY A 3 -9.53 1.17 1.74
CA GLY A 3 -8.14 1.08 1.29
C GLY A 3 -7.92 0.52 -0.12
N LYS A 4 -8.70 -0.49 -0.58
CA LYS A 4 -8.52 -1.10 -1.91
C LYS A 4 -9.08 -0.24 -3.04
N PHE A 5 -10.23 0.39 -2.87
CA PHE A 5 -10.74 1.38 -3.83
C PHE A 5 -9.79 2.56 -3.93
N ARG A 6 -9.26 3.02 -2.79
CA ARG A 6 -8.19 4.03 -2.75
C ARG A 6 -6.97 3.56 -3.56
N ARG A 7 -6.46 2.35 -3.33
CA ARG A 7 -5.29 1.84 -4.07
C ARG A 7 -5.54 1.68 -5.57
N LEU A 8 -6.68 1.10 -5.96
CA LEU A 8 -7.06 0.96 -7.36
C LEU A 8 -7.19 2.33 -8.03
N TYR A 9 -7.86 3.28 -7.38
CA TYR A 9 -7.97 4.65 -7.86
C TYR A 9 -6.59 5.31 -8.00
N LEU A 10 -5.74 5.24 -6.97
CA LEU A 10 -4.43 5.88 -6.98
C LEU A 10 -3.51 5.31 -8.06
N VAL A 11 -3.48 3.99 -8.24
CA VAL A 11 -2.63 3.32 -9.25
C VAL A 11 -3.08 3.64 -10.68
N ASN A 12 -4.38 3.82 -10.91
CA ASN A 12 -4.91 4.11 -12.24
C ASN A 12 -4.91 5.61 -12.57
N PHE A 13 -5.38 6.46 -11.64
CA PHE A 13 -5.67 7.88 -11.88
C PHE A 13 -4.65 8.85 -11.26
N ARG A 14 -3.91 8.46 -10.22
CA ARG A 14 -2.92 9.32 -9.53
C ARG A 14 -1.49 8.75 -9.63
N LYS A 15 -1.07 8.38 -10.84
CA LYS A 15 0.26 7.77 -11.11
C LYS A 15 1.43 8.61 -10.59
N GLY A 16 1.35 9.94 -10.66
CA GLY A 16 2.38 10.85 -10.14
C GLY A 16 2.55 10.74 -8.61
N TYR A 17 1.43 10.69 -7.89
CA TYR A 17 1.44 10.47 -6.43
C TYR A 17 2.07 9.12 -6.10
N VAL A 18 1.62 8.04 -6.75
CA VAL A 18 2.17 6.69 -6.52
C VAL A 18 3.67 6.65 -6.80
N ARG A 19 4.14 7.28 -7.88
CA ARG A 19 5.58 7.35 -8.20
C ARG A 19 6.37 8.13 -7.16
N LYS A 20 5.85 9.25 -6.63
CA LYS A 20 6.49 10.01 -5.53
C LYS A 20 6.62 9.14 -4.28
N GLN A 21 5.55 8.44 -3.91
CA GLN A 21 5.55 7.58 -2.74
C GLN A 21 6.48 6.37 -2.91
N LEU A 22 6.49 5.72 -4.07
CA LEU A 22 7.38 4.59 -4.34
C LEU A 22 8.87 4.95 -4.24
N LYS A 23 9.25 6.21 -4.56
CA LYS A 23 10.63 6.69 -4.35
C LYS A 23 11.00 6.85 -2.88
N ARG A 24 10.01 7.10 -2.01
CA ARG A 24 10.18 7.28 -0.57
C ARG A 24 10.00 5.99 0.22
N ARG A 25 9.49 4.95 -0.43
CA ARG A 25 9.27 3.64 0.15
C ARG A 25 10.60 2.93 0.33
N LYS A 26 10.87 2.50 1.56
CA LYS A 26 12.05 1.71 1.93
C LYS A 26 11.64 0.34 2.44
N GLY A 27 12.59 -0.57 2.50
CA GLY A 27 12.39 -1.95 2.94
C GLY A 27 11.87 -2.86 1.82
N GLU A 28 11.38 -4.04 2.22
CA GLU A 28 10.98 -5.09 1.30
C GLU A 28 9.74 -5.86 1.78
N CYS A 29 9.14 -6.64 0.88
CA CYS A 29 7.98 -7.45 1.24
C CYS A 29 8.44 -8.76 1.89
N HIS A 30 8.08 -8.97 3.16
CA HIS A 30 8.33 -10.21 3.90
C HIS A 30 7.43 -11.39 3.48
N GLN A 31 6.63 -11.25 2.41
CA GLN A 31 5.69 -12.27 1.95
C GLN A 31 4.75 -12.83 3.04
N CYS A 32 4.41 -12.02 4.05
CA CYS A 32 3.58 -12.42 5.19
C CYS A 32 2.11 -12.75 4.85
N GLY A 33 1.69 -12.52 3.61
CA GLY A 33 0.32 -12.79 3.12
C GLY A 33 -0.76 -11.84 3.66
N LEU A 34 -0.48 -11.01 4.66
CA LEU A 34 -1.48 -10.14 5.30
C LEU A 34 -2.17 -9.19 4.32
N CYS A 35 -1.40 -8.52 3.46
CA CYS A 35 -1.97 -7.63 2.44
C CYS A 35 -2.81 -8.37 1.37
N CYS A 36 -2.61 -9.69 1.23
CA CYS A 36 -3.35 -10.57 0.33
C CYS A 36 -4.60 -11.17 0.97
N THR A 37 -4.66 -11.30 2.30
CA THR A 37 -5.81 -11.85 3.05
C THR A 37 -6.76 -10.76 3.55
N PHE A 38 -6.23 -9.60 3.92
CA PHE A 38 -6.92 -8.62 4.76
C PHE A 38 -8.26 -8.08 4.22
N LEU A 39 -8.48 -8.05 2.89
CA LEU A 39 -9.66 -7.36 2.33
C LEU A 39 -10.51 -8.19 1.36
N PHE A 40 -9.88 -9.12 0.65
CA PHE A 40 -10.51 -10.24 -0.06
C PHE A 40 -9.38 -11.25 -0.20
N THR A 41 -9.67 -12.52 0.02
CA THR A 41 -8.66 -13.58 -0.13
C THR A 41 -8.19 -13.57 -1.59
N CYS A 42 -6.95 -13.15 -1.80
CA CYS A 42 -6.33 -13.18 -3.12
C CYS A 42 -6.39 -14.61 -3.67
N PRO A 43 -6.88 -14.84 -4.89
CA PRO A 43 -6.97 -16.20 -5.45
C PRO A 43 -5.59 -16.83 -5.67
N PHE A 44 -4.53 -16.02 -5.71
CA PHE A 44 -3.15 -16.46 -5.86
C PHE A 44 -2.40 -16.65 -4.52
N LEU A 45 -3.10 -16.55 -3.39
CA LEU A 45 -2.55 -16.84 -2.07
C LEU A 45 -2.77 -18.32 -1.74
N ASN A 46 -1.71 -19.07 -1.48
CA ASN A 46 -1.84 -20.48 -1.10
C ASN A 46 -2.12 -20.65 0.40
N ARG A 47 -2.35 -21.90 0.85
CA ARG A 47 -2.61 -22.24 2.25
C ARG A 47 -1.44 -21.92 3.20
N LEU A 48 -0.21 -21.84 2.66
CA LEU A 48 1.00 -21.43 3.38
C LEU A 48 1.21 -19.91 3.39
N ARG A 49 0.21 -19.11 2.98
CA ARG A 49 0.25 -17.64 2.87
C ARG A 49 1.32 -17.10 1.90
N LEU A 50 1.76 -17.91 0.94
CA LEU A 50 2.69 -17.51 -0.11
C LEU A 50 1.94 -17.07 -1.37
N CYS A 51 2.47 -16.04 -2.04
CA CYS A 51 1.94 -15.53 -3.30
C CYS A 51 2.51 -16.32 -4.48
N LEU A 52 1.65 -17.08 -5.17
CA LEU A 52 2.02 -17.96 -6.29
C LEU A 52 2.57 -17.20 -7.51
N ILE A 53 2.27 -15.91 -7.63
CA ILE A 53 2.66 -15.06 -8.77
C ILE A 53 3.67 -13.97 -8.40
N TYR A 54 4.30 -14.05 -7.23
CA TYR A 54 5.13 -12.96 -6.69
C TYR A 54 6.25 -12.52 -7.66
N GLY A 55 6.96 -13.47 -8.26
CA GLY A 55 8.02 -13.20 -9.24
C GLY A 55 7.56 -13.22 -10.70
N ARG A 56 6.28 -13.50 -10.98
CA ARG A 56 5.77 -13.68 -12.35
C ARG A 56 4.94 -12.48 -12.80
N CYS A 57 3.64 -12.50 -12.50
CA CYS A 57 2.68 -11.55 -13.06
C CYS A 57 1.93 -10.76 -11.96
N ARG A 58 2.66 -10.15 -11.02
CA ARG A 58 2.01 -9.30 -10.01
C ARG A 58 1.31 -8.10 -10.67
N PRO A 59 0.01 -7.88 -10.40
CA PRO A 59 -0.69 -6.68 -10.83
C PRO A 59 -0.02 -5.40 -10.29
N ASN A 60 -0.22 -4.27 -10.99
CA ASN A 60 0.37 -2.99 -10.57
C ASN A 60 -0.06 -2.58 -9.16
N VAL A 61 -1.29 -2.89 -8.75
CA VAL A 61 -1.77 -2.64 -7.38
C VAL A 61 -0.99 -3.43 -6.33
N CYS A 62 -0.57 -4.66 -6.63
CA CYS A 62 0.26 -5.47 -5.73
C CYS A 62 1.71 -4.97 -5.68
N LYS A 63 2.25 -4.55 -6.83
CA LYS A 63 3.62 -3.99 -6.92
C LYS A 63 3.73 -2.64 -6.20
N ALA A 64 2.68 -1.82 -6.32
CA ALA A 64 2.61 -0.51 -5.70
C ALA A 64 2.29 -0.55 -4.21
N PHE A 65 1.88 -1.70 -3.66
CA PHE A 65 1.58 -1.83 -2.23
C PHE A 65 2.84 -1.98 -1.37
N PRO A 66 2.93 -1.33 -0.19
CA PRO A 66 2.06 -0.23 0.25
C PRO A 66 2.29 1.02 -0.59
N ILE A 67 1.22 1.78 -0.86
CA ILE A 67 1.30 3.05 -1.60
C ILE A 67 1.76 4.17 -0.68
N ASP A 68 1.31 4.19 0.58
CA ASP A 68 1.65 5.25 1.56
C ASP A 68 1.55 4.72 3.00
N GLN A 69 1.84 5.57 3.98
CA GLN A 69 1.79 5.21 5.40
C GLN A 69 0.40 4.70 5.86
N ARG A 70 -0.68 5.12 5.19
CA ARG A 70 -2.05 4.66 5.52
C ARG A 70 -2.19 3.16 5.24
N ASP A 71 -1.56 2.65 4.19
CA ASP A 71 -1.54 1.22 3.89
C ASP A 71 -0.80 0.40 4.95
N ILE A 72 0.29 0.92 5.51
CA ILE A 72 1.00 0.26 6.62
C ILE A 72 0.15 0.28 7.88
N ASN A 73 -0.50 1.41 8.17
CA ASN A 73 -1.37 1.53 9.35
C ASN A 73 -2.55 0.56 9.28
N GLU A 74 -3.13 0.33 8.09
CA GLU A 74 -4.14 -0.70 7.88
C GLU A 74 -3.63 -2.11 8.25
N ILE A 75 -2.39 -2.45 7.89
CA ILE A 75 -1.78 -3.74 8.29
C ILE A 75 -1.59 -3.82 9.80
N ARG A 76 -1.13 -2.73 10.44
CA ARG A 76 -0.97 -2.66 11.90
C ARG A 76 -2.28 -2.83 12.65
N LEU A 77 -3.37 -2.24 12.16
CA LEU A 77 -4.71 -2.42 12.74
C LEU A 77 -5.17 -3.89 12.72
N CYS A 78 -4.54 -4.74 11.92
CA CYS A 78 -4.81 -6.18 11.85
C CYS A 78 -3.83 -7.02 12.66
N GLY A 79 -3.03 -6.41 13.53
CA GLY A 79 -1.98 -7.08 14.29
C GLY A 79 -0.79 -7.50 13.44
N GLY A 80 -0.65 -6.90 12.24
CA GLY A 80 0.41 -7.21 11.30
C GLY A 80 1.55 -6.19 11.32
N GLU A 81 2.75 -6.64 10.96
CA GLU A 81 3.87 -5.75 10.69
C GLU A 81 4.25 -5.81 9.20
N CYS A 82 4.39 -4.65 8.58
CA CYS A 82 4.79 -4.53 7.18
C CYS A 82 6.29 -4.26 7.10
N GLY A 83 7.02 -5.01 6.29
CA GLY A 83 8.46 -4.81 6.05
C GLY A 83 8.84 -3.55 5.26
N TYR A 84 7.82 -2.81 4.79
CA TYR A 84 8.03 -1.51 4.16
C TYR A 84 7.79 -0.38 5.15
N SER A 85 8.51 0.72 4.96
CA SER A 85 8.32 2.00 5.66
C SER A 85 8.37 3.17 4.68
N PHE A 86 7.94 4.34 5.14
CA PHE A 86 8.09 5.60 4.43
C PHE A 86 8.84 6.57 5.34
N ASP A 87 9.80 7.31 4.77
CA ASP A 87 10.38 8.45 5.47
C ASP A 87 9.29 9.47 5.81
N GLU A 88 9.35 10.14 6.95
CA GLU A 88 8.39 11.19 7.28
C GLU A 88 8.45 12.32 6.23
N GLU A 89 7.31 12.87 5.79
CA GLU A 89 7.37 14.17 5.12
C GLU A 89 7.66 15.22 6.18
N PRO A 90 8.59 16.16 5.93
CA PRO A 90 8.55 17.44 6.62
C PRO A 90 7.14 18.02 6.51
N LEU A 91 6.61 18.51 7.62
CA LEU A 91 5.21 18.95 7.83
C LEU A 91 4.77 20.18 7.01
N GLU A 92 5.30 20.43 5.81
CA GLU A 92 5.13 21.74 5.16
C GLU A 92 3.93 21.90 4.21
N ASP A 93 3.25 20.84 3.78
CA ASP A 93 2.08 20.98 2.89
C ASP A 93 0.72 20.74 3.59
N LYS A 94 0.52 21.39 4.74
CA LYS A 94 -0.82 21.55 5.38
C LYS A 94 -1.39 22.97 5.27
N LYS A 95 -0.84 23.83 4.40
CA LYS A 95 -1.38 25.17 4.14
C LYS A 95 -2.14 25.25 2.81
N GLU A 96 -3.27 24.57 2.67
CA GLU A 96 -4.29 25.03 1.70
C GLU A 96 -5.70 24.43 1.88
N ILE A 97 -6.22 24.30 3.10
CA ILE A 97 -7.68 24.21 3.32
C ILE A 97 -8.05 24.92 4.63
N LYS A 98 -7.90 26.25 4.65
CA LYS A 98 -8.68 27.19 5.47
C LYS A 98 -8.76 28.52 4.72
N LYS A 99 -9.49 28.54 3.61
CA LYS A 99 -10.11 29.76 3.11
C LYS A 99 -11.62 29.51 3.10
N GLU A 100 -12.33 30.45 3.72
CA GLU A 100 -13.77 30.72 3.60
C GLU A 100 -14.72 29.84 4.44
N ALA A 101 -14.98 30.32 5.65
CA ALA A 101 -16.34 30.61 6.15
C ALA A 101 -16.25 31.72 7.20
#